data_AF-A0A550GJ53-F1
#
_entry.id   AF-A0A550GJ53-F1
#
_cell.length_a   1.000
_cell.length_b   1.000
_cell.length_c   1.000
_cell.angle_alpha   90.00
_cell.angle_beta   90.00
_cell.angle_gamma   90.00
#
_symmetry.space_group_name_H-M   'P 1'
#
loop_
_entity.id
_entity.type
_entity.pdbx_description
1 polymer ?
#
loop_
_entity_poly.entity_id
_entity_poly.type
_entity_poly.pdbx_seq_one_letter_code
_entity_poly.pdbx_strand_id
1 'polypeptide(L)' 'MRFEPLIPAEFVSRPNRFLGRVRIDEYQTECFIPNPGRMGELLRPKT' A
#
# COMPACT_ATOMS: atom_id res chain seq x y z
N MET A 1 15.38 -16.66 1.79
CA MET A 1 13.94 -16.30 1.86
C MET A 1 13.45 -16.06 0.44
N ARG A 2 12.35 -16.69 0.01
CA ARG A 2 11.69 -16.41 -1.28
C ARG A 2 10.28 -15.93 -0.96
N PHE A 3 9.87 -14.83 -1.58
CA PHE A 3 8.50 -14.36 -1.49
C PHE A 3 7.72 -14.91 -2.68
N GLU A 4 6.42 -15.13 -2.48
CA GLU A 4 5.48 -15.26 -3.59
C GLU A 4 5.60 -14.04 -4.53
N PRO A 5 5.22 -14.17 -5.81
CA PRO A 5 5.28 -13.06 -6.76
C PRO A 5 4.61 -11.80 -6.19
N LEU A 6 5.40 -10.73 -6.06
CA LEU A 6 4.89 -9.44 -5.62
C LEU A 6 4.16 -8.76 -6.77
N ILE A 7 2.94 -8.29 -6.50
CA ILE A 7 2.13 -7.54 -7.46
C ILE A 7 2.48 -6.05 -7.31
N PRO A 8 3.01 -5.39 -8.35
CA PRO A 8 3.24 -3.95 -8.31
C PRO A 8 1.91 -3.19 -8.17
N ALA A 9 1.91 -2.12 -7.37
CA ALA A 9 0.73 -1.28 -7.16
C ALA A 9 1.14 0.16 -6.85
N GLU A 10 0.26 1.10 -7.17
CA GLU A 10 0.42 2.50 -6.80
C GLU A 10 -0.27 2.80 -5.48
N PHE A 11 0.44 3.43 -4.54
CA PHE A 11 -0.15 3.84 -3.27
C PHE A 11 -1.15 4.99 -3.47
N VAL A 12 -2.36 4.83 -2.96
CA VAL A 12 -3.43 5.84 -3.04
C VAL A 12 -3.64 6.50 -1.69
N SER A 13 -3.91 5.72 -0.64
CA SER A 13 -4.14 6.26 0.71
C SER A 13 -3.96 5.20 1.79
N ARG A 14 -3.86 5.66 3.04
CA ARG A 14 -3.83 4.81 4.24
C ARG A 14 -4.93 5.26 5.21
N PRO A 15 -6.15 4.70 5.11
CA PRO A 15 -7.27 5.12 5.96
C PRO A 15 -7.03 4.90 7.45
N ASN A 16 -6.26 3.87 7.81
CA ASN A 16 -5.89 3.59 9.20
C ASN A 16 -4.54 2.87 9.28
N ARG A 17 -4.07 2.56 10.50
CA ARG A 17 -2.74 2.00 10.73
C ARG A 17 -2.48 0.63 10.06
N PHE A 18 -3.54 -0.07 9.62
CA PHE A 18 -3.45 -1.42 9.06
C PHE A 18 -4.04 -1.56 7.65
N LEU A 19 -4.76 -0.55 7.15
CA LEU A 19 -5.40 -0.57 5.85
C LEU A 19 -4.70 0.38 4.88
N GLY A 20 -4.24 -0.14 3.75
CA GLY A 20 -3.80 0.61 2.59
C GLY A 20 -4.82 0.49 1.46
N ARG A 21 -4.97 1.56 0.68
CA ARG A 21 -5.65 1.54 -0.61
C ARG A 21 -4.59 1.73 -1.68
N VAL A 22 -4.60 0.85 -2.67
CA VAL A 22 -3.66 0.85 -3.78
C VAL A 22 -4.41 0.74 -5.10
N ARG A 23 -3.78 1.15 -6.19
CA ARG A 23 -4.26 0.94 -7.54
C ARG A 23 -3.41 -0.11 -8.24
N ILE A 24 -4.07 -1.13 -8.78
CA ILE A 24 -3.48 -2.18 -9.61
C ILE A 24 -4.19 -2.05 -10.96
N ASP A 25 -3.44 -1.70 -12.00
CA ASP A 25 -3.99 -1.30 -13.30
C ASP A 25 -5.03 -0.16 -13.17
N GLU A 26 -6.29 -0.45 -13.46
CA GLU A 26 -7.42 0.49 -13.37
C GLU A 26 -8.27 0.29 -12.10
N TYR A 27 -7.96 -0.72 -11.28
CA TYR A 27 -8.78 -1.10 -10.13
C TYR A 27 -8.18 -0.62 -8.82
N GLN A 28 -9.02 -0.05 -7.96
CA GLN A 28 -8.65 0.24 -6.58
C GLN A 28 -8.88 -0.99 -5.70
N THR A 29 -7.88 -1.36 -4.91
CA THR A 29 -7.92 -2.53 -4.04
C THR A 29 -7.36 -2.19 -2.66
N GLU A 30 -7.79 -2.96 -1.65
CA GLU A 30 -7.33 -2.84 -0.28
C GLU A 30 -6.18 -3.81 0.02
N CYS A 31 -5.19 -3.36 0.79
CA CYS A 31 -4.09 -4.19 1.23
C CYS A 31 -3.82 -3.99 2.74
N PHE A 32 -3.26 -5.04 3.35
CA PHE A 32 -2.85 -4.98 4.75
C PHE A 32 -1.46 -4.33 4.89
N ILE A 33 -1.33 -3.39 5.83
CA ILE A 33 -0.06 -2.75 6.19
C ILE A 33 0.41 -3.33 7.53
N PRO A 34 1.42 -4.22 7.55
CA PRO A 34 1.91 -4.87 8.76
C PRO A 34 2.85 -3.96 9.57
N ASN A 35 2.58 -2.66 9.64
CA ASN A 35 3.40 -1.70 10.36
C ASN A 35 2.53 -0.56 10.94
N PRO A 36 2.37 -0.45 12.27
CA PRO A 36 1.52 0.57 12.89
C PRO A 36 2.18 1.95 12.95
N GLY A 37 3.46 2.08 12.61
CA GLY A 37 4.21 3.35 12.61
C GLY A 37 3.71 4.34 11.57
N ARG A 38 4.19 5.59 11.64
CA ARG A 38 3.70 6.68 10.78
C ARG A 38 4.00 6.49 9.29
N MET A 39 5.17 5.94 8.95
CA MET A 39 5.61 5.67 7.57
C MET A 39 5.48 6.89 6.62
N GLY A 40 5.57 8.11 7.16
CA GLY A 40 5.24 9.34 6.44
C GLY A 40 6.20 9.67 5.29
N GLU A 41 7.36 9.03 5.21
CA GLU A 41 8.30 9.16 4.08
C GLU A 41 8.06 8.11 2.99
N LEU A 42 7.42 6.99 3.32
CA LEU A 42 7.20 5.85 2.42
C LEU A 42 5.80 5.87 1.79
N LEU A 43 4.78 6.22 2.57
CA LEU A 43 3.38 6.14 2.18
C LEU A 43 2.86 7.51 1.78
N ARG A 44 3.35 8.01 0.64
CA ARG A 44 2.93 9.26 0.03
C ARG A 44 2.27 8.97 -1.32
N PRO A 45 1.09 9.55 -1.62
CA PRO A 45 0.51 9.47 -2.96
C PRO A 45 1.51 10.08 -3.96
N LYS A 46 1.61 9.48 -5.16
CA LYS A 46 2.32 10.13 -6.26
C LYS A 46 1.54 11.38 -6.65
N THR A 47 2.23 12.52 -6.68
CA THR A 47 1.71 13.77 -7.26
C THR A 47 1.74 13.68 -8.77
#